data_AF-A0A822F1I5-F1
#
_entry.id   AF-A0A822F1I5-F1
#
_cell.length_a   1.000
_cell.length_b   1.000
_cell.length_c   1.000
_cell.angle_alpha   90.00
_cell.angle_beta   90.00
_cell.angle_gamma   90.00
#
_symmetry.space_group_name_H-M   'P 1'
#
loop_
_entity.id
_entity.type
_entity.pdbx_description
1 polymer ?
#
loop_
_entity_poly.entity_id
_entity_poly.type
_entity_poly.pdbx_seq_one_letter_code
_entity_poly.pdbx_strand_id
1 'polypeptide(L)'
;MAYAMPTASNNSLNRIEWTWQSNPDPWSTTEPTEWNHYSDVENLIIEEAFSNKQAQALLDGYYIDFKYNRQISNTNSHKQRPVKRMVRNRKDKNLREERFMDLPVASKGSFGGQYDWISPFVIEIRRNLKLKPEELPSKKPDMIPMLVEEAARGIIEEGKYIGKERQAEKLAQILREQKNKGIKE
;
A
#
# COMPACT_ATOMS: atom_id res chain seq x y z
N MET A 1 29.97 -6.68 42.71
CA MET A 1 28.62 -6.22 42.35
C MET A 1 28.56 -6.09 40.84
N ALA A 2 27.92 -7.04 40.15
CA ALA A 2 27.76 -7.01 38.70
C ALA A 2 26.45 -6.29 38.38
N TYR A 3 26.52 -5.21 37.58
CA TYR A 3 25.34 -4.50 37.10
C TYR A 3 24.68 -5.33 36.01
N ALA A 4 23.44 -5.77 36.28
CA ALA A 4 22.57 -6.35 35.26
C ALA A 4 22.14 -5.22 34.31
N MET A 5 22.51 -5.33 33.04
CA MET A 5 21.96 -4.48 31.98
C MET A 5 20.49 -4.87 31.76
N PRO A 6 19.57 -3.89 31.59
CA PRO A 6 18.21 -4.19 31.18
C PRO A 6 18.26 -4.77 29.76
N THR A 7 17.76 -5.99 29.60
CA THR A 7 17.53 -6.57 28.27
C THR A 7 16.55 -5.68 27.52
N ALA A 8 17.03 -5.10 26.42
CA ALA A 8 16.21 -4.31 25.52
C ALA A 8 14.96 -5.12 25.12
N SER A 9 13.82 -4.46 25.31
CA SER A 9 12.50 -4.86 24.85
C SER A 9 12.57 -5.62 23.51
N ASN A 10 12.13 -6.89 23.52
CA ASN A 10 11.78 -7.64 22.33
C ASN A 10 10.66 -6.90 21.60
N ASN A 11 11.01 -5.93 20.76
CA ASN A 11 10.12 -5.39 19.73
C ASN A 11 9.90 -6.50 18.69
N SER A 12 9.04 -7.47 19.05
CA SER A 12 8.43 -8.36 18.08
C SER A 12 7.53 -7.49 17.19
N LEU A 13 8.09 -7.04 16.06
CA LEU A 13 7.38 -6.33 15.01
C LEU A 13 6.42 -7.31 14.33
N ASN A 14 5.33 -7.62 15.04
CA ASN A 14 4.23 -8.43 14.57
C ASN A 14 3.48 -7.65 13.48
N ARG A 15 3.33 -8.25 12.30
CA ARG A 15 2.58 -7.64 11.18
C ARG A 15 1.16 -8.19 11.18
N ILE A 16 0.19 -7.30 11.13
CA ILE A 16 -1.22 -7.67 11.01
C ILE A 16 -1.55 -7.88 9.54
N GLU A 17 -2.17 -9.01 9.24
CA GLU A 17 -2.55 -9.41 7.90
C GLU A 17 -3.98 -9.94 7.90
N TRP A 18 -4.79 -9.40 7.00
CA TRP A 18 -6.13 -9.85 6.74
C TRP A 18 -6.12 -10.81 5.54
N THR A 19 -6.92 -11.87 5.64
CA THR A 19 -7.09 -12.87 4.60
C THR A 19 -8.54 -13.20 4.36
N TRP A 20 -8.82 -13.71 3.17
CA TRP A 20 -10.14 -14.18 2.75
C TRP A 20 -10.06 -15.57 2.14
N GLN A 21 -11.14 -16.35 2.27
CA GLN A 21 -11.16 -17.72 1.77
C GLN A 21 -11.39 -17.75 0.26
N SER A 22 -10.44 -18.31 -0.48
CA SER A 22 -10.37 -18.22 -1.95
C SER A 22 -11.05 -19.35 -2.71
N ASN A 23 -11.47 -20.42 -2.04
CA ASN A 23 -12.16 -21.55 -2.65
C ASN A 23 -13.36 -21.10 -3.52
N PRO A 24 -13.66 -21.76 -4.66
CA PRO A 24 -14.85 -21.48 -5.45
C PRO A 24 -16.14 -21.56 -4.63
N ASP A 25 -16.25 -22.59 -3.79
CA ASP A 25 -17.23 -22.69 -2.71
C ASP A 25 -16.55 -22.44 -1.35
N PRO A 26 -16.75 -21.26 -0.73
CA PRO A 26 -16.15 -20.92 0.57
C PRO A 26 -16.70 -21.75 1.74
N TRP A 27 -17.78 -22.50 1.55
CA TRP A 27 -18.46 -23.24 2.63
C TRP A 27 -18.34 -24.76 2.49
N SER A 28 -17.62 -25.23 1.46
CA SER A 28 -17.35 -26.65 1.28
C SER A 28 -16.53 -27.20 2.44
N THR A 29 -16.97 -28.35 2.97
CA THR A 29 -16.25 -29.11 4.00
C THR A 29 -15.34 -30.19 3.43
N THR A 30 -15.39 -30.41 2.11
CA THR A 30 -14.65 -31.48 1.43
C THR A 30 -13.34 -31.01 0.83
N GLU A 31 -13.22 -29.71 0.55
CA GLU A 31 -12.01 -29.11 -0.03
C GLU A 31 -11.08 -28.53 1.05
N PRO A 32 -9.76 -28.58 0.85
CA PRO A 32 -8.83 -27.88 1.73
C PRO A 32 -9.08 -26.37 1.66
N THR A 33 -9.13 -25.73 2.82
CA THR A 33 -9.37 -24.28 2.93
C THR A 33 -8.15 -23.50 2.41
N GLU A 34 -8.34 -22.76 1.34
CA GLU A 34 -7.34 -21.86 0.79
C GLU A 34 -7.61 -20.42 1.23
N TRP A 35 -6.56 -19.75 1.71
CA TRP A 35 -6.63 -18.37 2.18
C TRP A 35 -5.74 -17.48 1.33
N ASN A 36 -6.32 -16.44 0.75
CA ASN A 36 -5.60 -15.41 0.02
C ASN A 36 -5.47 -14.13 0.85
N HIS A 37 -4.42 -13.38 0.56
CA HIS A 37 -4.11 -12.11 1.20
C HIS A 37 -4.81 -10.95 0.49
N TYR A 38 -5.27 -9.98 1.27
CA TYR A 38 -5.63 -8.67 0.72
C TYR A 38 -4.38 -7.94 0.24
N SER A 39 -4.54 -7.02 -0.70
CA SER A 39 -3.44 -6.13 -1.08
C SER A 39 -2.99 -5.29 0.13
N ASP A 40 -1.76 -4.76 0.09
CA ASP A 40 -1.24 -3.94 1.19
C ASP A 40 -2.16 -2.73 1.49
N VAL A 41 -2.78 -2.13 0.46
CA VAL A 41 -3.69 -0.98 0.62
C VAL A 41 -5.03 -1.39 1.20
N GLU A 42 -5.64 -2.47 0.70
CA GLU A 42 -6.89 -3.00 1.27
C GLU A 42 -6.67 -3.42 2.72
N ASN A 43 -5.55 -4.08 3.03
CA ASN A 43 -5.21 -4.45 4.40
C ASN A 43 -5.09 -3.23 5.33
N LEU A 44 -4.53 -2.12 4.85
CA LEU A 44 -4.50 -0.85 5.60
C LEU A 44 -5.91 -0.32 5.87
N ILE A 45 -6.78 -0.31 4.86
CA ILE A 45 -8.17 0.16 4.99
C ILE A 45 -8.93 -0.71 6.00
N ILE A 46 -8.82 -2.04 5.89
CA ILE A 46 -9.50 -2.98 6.79
C ILE A 46 -9.00 -2.82 8.22
N GLU A 47 -7.68 -2.78 8.42
CA GLU A 47 -7.10 -2.68 9.77
C GLU A 47 -7.41 -1.33 10.43
N GLU A 48 -7.42 -0.24 9.66
CA GLU A 48 -7.82 1.07 10.16
C GLU A 48 -9.29 1.08 10.61
N ALA A 49 -10.20 0.57 9.77
CA ALA A 49 -11.61 0.47 10.10
C ALA A 49 -11.85 -0.39 11.37
N PHE A 50 -11.15 -1.53 11.46
CA PHE A 50 -11.21 -2.41 12.61
C PHE A 50 -10.66 -1.73 13.88
N SER A 51 -9.50 -1.07 13.79
CA SER A 51 -8.89 -0.35 14.92
C SER A 51 -9.75 0.80 15.42
N ASN A 52 -10.47 1.46 14.51
CA ASN A 52 -11.43 2.51 14.80
C ASN A 52 -12.80 1.98 15.27
N LYS A 53 -12.93 0.66 15.51
CA LYS A 53 -14.16 -0.01 15.97
C LYS A 53 -15.37 0.24 15.06
N GLN A 54 -15.13 0.43 13.77
CA GLN A 54 -16.20 0.51 12.79
C GLN A 54 -16.88 -0.86 12.65
N ALA A 55 -18.17 -0.89 12.29
CA ALA A 55 -18.88 -2.14 12.07
C ALA A 55 -18.45 -2.85 10.78
N GLN A 56 -17.98 -2.07 9.80
CA GLN A 56 -17.61 -2.57 8.48
C GLN A 56 -16.46 -1.76 7.88
N ALA A 57 -15.69 -2.39 6.99
CA ALA A 57 -14.72 -1.73 6.12
C ALA A 57 -15.22 -1.71 4.68
N LEU A 58 -15.25 -0.54 4.04
CA LEU A 58 -15.69 -0.38 2.66
C LEU A 58 -14.50 -0.46 1.70
N LEU A 59 -14.57 -1.36 0.73
CA LEU A 59 -13.58 -1.54 -0.34
C LEU A 59 -14.25 -1.37 -1.71
N ASP A 60 -13.47 -1.33 -2.78
CA ASP A 60 -13.97 -0.96 -4.12
C ASP A 60 -15.05 -1.94 -4.64
N GLY A 61 -14.78 -3.24 -4.56
CA GLY A 61 -15.68 -4.28 -5.06
C GLY A 61 -16.53 -5.00 -3.99
N TYR A 62 -16.22 -4.80 -2.72
CA TYR A 62 -16.81 -5.51 -1.60
C TYR A 62 -16.69 -4.70 -0.31
N TYR A 63 -17.38 -5.14 0.74
CA TYR A 63 -17.17 -4.63 2.09
C TYR A 63 -16.93 -5.80 3.04
N ILE A 64 -16.26 -5.51 4.15
CA ILE A 64 -16.01 -6.46 5.22
C ILE A 64 -16.97 -6.15 6.37
N ASP A 65 -17.81 -7.10 6.72
CA ASP A 65 -18.60 -7.07 7.95
C ASP A 65 -17.80 -7.73 9.07
N PHE A 66 -17.37 -6.93 10.06
CA PHE A 66 -16.58 -7.42 11.18
C PHE A 66 -17.40 -8.19 12.22
N LYS A 67 -18.72 -8.02 12.26
CA LYS A 67 -19.59 -8.73 13.20
C LYS A 67 -19.62 -10.23 12.89
N TYR A 68 -19.69 -10.57 11.60
CA TYR A 68 -19.74 -11.96 11.14
C TYR A 68 -18.42 -12.44 10.53
N ASN A 69 -17.40 -11.57 10.44
CA ASN A 69 -16.14 -11.82 9.75
C ASN A 69 -16.37 -12.31 8.32
N ARG A 70 -17.11 -11.53 7.54
CA ARG A 70 -17.44 -11.85 6.15
C ARG A 70 -17.10 -10.71 5.21
N GLN A 71 -16.50 -11.06 4.09
CA GLN A 71 -16.48 -10.23 2.90
C GLN A 71 -17.78 -10.44 2.13
N ILE A 72 -18.42 -9.36 1.71
CA ILE A 72 -19.67 -9.37 0.95
C ILE A 72 -19.48 -8.48 -0.28
N SER A 73 -19.81 -8.99 -1.47
CA SER A 73 -19.68 -8.21 -2.70
C SER A 73 -20.66 -7.03 -2.73
N ASN A 74 -20.19 -5.88 -3.22
CA ASN A 74 -21.01 -4.67 -3.36
C ASN A 74 -22.14 -4.85 -4.40
N THR A 75 -21.96 -5.76 -5.37
CA THR A 75 -22.93 -6.00 -6.46
C THR A 75 -23.86 -7.18 -6.18
N ASN A 76 -23.45 -8.14 -5.36
CA ASN A 76 -24.22 -9.34 -5.08
C ASN A 76 -24.04 -9.79 -3.63
N SER A 77 -25.08 -9.60 -2.81
CA SER A 77 -25.08 -9.95 -1.38
C SER A 77 -24.97 -11.45 -1.12
N HIS A 78 -25.25 -12.32 -2.10
CA HIS A 78 -25.05 -13.77 -1.98
C HIS A 78 -23.59 -14.19 -2.18
N LYS A 79 -22.77 -13.34 -2.81
CA LYS A 79 -21.32 -13.59 -2.94
C LYS A 79 -20.63 -13.17 -1.65
N GLN A 80 -20.58 -14.11 -0.71
CA GLN A 80 -19.94 -13.94 0.60
C GLN A 80 -18.76 -14.87 0.76
N ARG A 81 -17.72 -14.40 1.46
CA ARG A 81 -16.52 -15.18 1.77
C ARG A 81 -16.11 -14.94 3.23
N PRO A 82 -15.74 -15.96 4.00
CA PRO A 82 -15.12 -15.78 5.31
C PRO A 82 -13.85 -14.94 5.23
N VAL A 83 -13.61 -14.14 6.26
CA VAL A 83 -12.37 -13.38 6.44
C VAL A 83 -11.75 -13.66 7.80
N LYS A 84 -10.44 -13.47 7.90
CA LYS A 84 -9.70 -13.67 9.14
C LYS A 84 -8.60 -12.63 9.27
N ARG A 85 -8.44 -12.12 10.50
CA ARG A 85 -7.29 -11.32 10.93
C ARG A 85 -6.23 -12.25 11.52
N MET A 86 -5.00 -12.14 11.06
CA MET A 86 -3.87 -12.90 11.55
C MET A 86 -2.74 -11.97 11.98
N VAL A 87 -1.99 -12.40 13.00
CA VAL A 87 -0.79 -11.73 13.45
C VAL A 87 0.38 -12.61 13.04
N ARG A 88 1.15 -12.18 12.04
CA ARG A 88 2.32 -12.92 11.55
C ARG A 88 3.61 -12.38 12.15
N ASN A 89 4.52 -13.28 12.47
CA ASN A 89 5.89 -12.92 12.77
C ASN A 89 6.63 -12.56 11.48
N ARG A 90 7.48 -11.52 11.52
CA ARG A 90 8.28 -11.12 10.34
C ARG A 90 9.17 -12.23 9.77
N LYS A 91 9.50 -13.23 10.60
CA LYS A 91 10.27 -14.42 10.19
C LYS A 91 9.51 -15.35 9.24
N ASP A 92 8.18 -15.23 9.16
CA ASP A 92 7.32 -16.10 8.34
C ASP A 92 7.10 -15.56 6.91
N LYS A 93 7.66 -14.40 6.58
CA LYS A 93 7.45 -13.80 5.25
C LYS A 93 8.53 -14.31 4.29
N ASN A 94 8.13 -15.13 3.33
CA ASN A 94 8.91 -15.34 2.11
C ASN A 94 9.03 -13.99 1.39
N LEU A 95 10.26 -13.52 1.20
CA LEU A 95 10.54 -12.39 0.31
C LEU A 95 10.00 -12.75 -1.10
N ARG A 96 9.51 -11.77 -1.87
CA ARG A 96 9.20 -12.02 -3.30
C ARG A 96 10.51 -12.35 -4.00
N GLU A 97 10.82 -13.63 -4.13
CA GLU A 97 12.05 -14.13 -4.75
C GLU A 97 12.28 -13.51 -6.13
N GLU A 98 11.19 -13.23 -6.86
CA GLU A 98 11.17 -12.56 -8.17
C GLU A 98 11.83 -11.17 -8.18
N ARG A 99 11.88 -10.48 -7.03
CA ARG A 99 12.59 -9.19 -6.88
C ARG A 99 14.09 -9.35 -6.60
N PHE A 100 14.52 -10.57 -6.29
CA PHE A 100 15.90 -10.97 -6.01
C PHE A 100 16.45 -11.91 -7.09
N MET A 101 15.65 -12.26 -8.10
CA MET A 101 16.16 -12.84 -9.33
C MET A 101 17.01 -11.77 -10.02
N ASP A 102 18.20 -12.15 -10.47
CA ASP A 102 19.04 -11.30 -11.29
C ASP A 102 18.20 -10.87 -12.50
N LEU A 103 17.71 -9.62 -12.48
CA LEU A 103 17.32 -8.97 -13.71
C LEU A 103 18.54 -9.10 -14.63
N PRO A 104 18.38 -9.43 -15.92
CA PRO A 104 19.46 -9.26 -16.86
C PRO A 104 19.73 -7.75 -16.93
N VAL A 105 20.56 -7.26 -16.00
CA VAL A 105 21.23 -5.99 -16.12
C VAL A 105 22.11 -6.20 -17.33
N ALA A 106 21.63 -5.78 -18.49
CA ALA A 106 22.47 -5.66 -19.66
C ALA A 106 23.68 -4.83 -19.19
N SER A 107 24.84 -5.47 -19.09
CA SER A 107 26.08 -4.87 -18.57
C SER A 107 26.63 -3.75 -19.45
N LYS A 108 25.82 -3.24 -20.38
CA LYS A 108 26.21 -2.30 -21.44
C LYS A 108 25.64 -0.89 -21.27
N GLY A 109 24.99 -0.57 -20.16
CA GLY A 109 24.61 0.82 -19.89
C GLY A 109 24.54 1.09 -18.41
N SER A 110 25.36 2.02 -17.91
CA SER A 110 24.99 2.68 -16.66
C SER A 110 23.63 3.34 -16.90
N PHE A 111 22.68 3.15 -15.97
CA PHE A 111 21.42 3.91 -16.00
C PHE A 111 21.66 5.44 -15.97
N GLY A 112 22.89 5.88 -15.67
CA GLY A 112 23.32 7.27 -15.75
C GLY A 112 23.89 7.73 -17.11
N GLY A 113 23.91 6.89 -18.15
CA GLY A 113 24.49 7.22 -19.46
C GLY A 113 23.49 7.44 -20.59
N GLN A 114 22.24 6.99 -20.45
CA GLN A 114 21.24 7.03 -21.54
C GLN A 114 20.26 8.20 -21.43
N TYR A 115 20.17 8.78 -20.24
CA TYR A 115 19.46 10.02 -19.98
C TYR A 115 20.47 10.95 -19.31
N ASP A 116 20.45 12.23 -19.66
CA ASP A 116 21.16 13.26 -18.90
C ASP A 116 20.90 13.06 -17.39
N TRP A 117 21.71 13.69 -16.53
CA TRP A 117 21.61 13.64 -15.06
C TRP A 117 20.19 13.81 -14.46
N ILE A 118 19.20 14.23 -15.26
CA ILE A 118 17.78 14.33 -14.92
C ILE A 118 16.97 13.23 -15.64
N SER A 119 16.24 12.41 -14.87
CA SER A 119 15.31 11.41 -15.39
C SER A 119 14.29 12.01 -16.38
N PRO A 120 13.96 11.35 -17.51
CA PRO A 120 12.93 11.79 -18.46
C PRO A 120 11.58 12.01 -17.81
N PHE A 121 11.26 11.21 -16.79
CA PHE A 121 10.05 11.38 -16.00
C PHE A 121 10.00 12.77 -15.35
N VAL A 122 11.12 13.24 -14.78
CA VAL A 122 11.21 14.58 -14.18
C VAL A 122 11.06 15.67 -15.24
N ILE A 123 11.62 15.45 -16.44
CA ILE A 123 11.47 16.38 -17.57
C ILE A 123 9.99 16.49 -17.98
N GLU A 124 9.30 15.37 -18.11
CA GLU A 124 7.91 15.32 -18.55
C GLU A 124 6.95 15.90 -17.50
N ILE A 125 7.15 15.57 -16.23
CA ILE A 125 6.39 16.17 -15.12
C ILE A 125 6.61 17.69 -15.07
N ARG A 126 7.85 18.16 -15.24
CA ARG A 126 8.15 19.59 -15.32
C ARG A 126 7.37 20.27 -16.45
N ARG A 127 7.29 19.63 -17.63
CA ARG A 127 6.51 20.14 -18.78
C ARG A 127 5.02 20.17 -18.48
N ASN A 128 4.47 19.07 -17.96
CA ASN A 128 3.04 18.94 -17.63
C ASN A 128 2.61 19.96 -16.59
N LEU A 129 3.43 20.17 -15.56
CA LEU A 129 3.19 21.17 -14.51
C LEU A 129 3.62 22.58 -14.90
N LYS A 130 4.13 22.78 -16.14
CA LYS A 130 4.59 24.07 -16.68
C LYS A 130 5.62 24.78 -15.79
N LEU A 131 6.48 24.01 -15.12
CA LEU A 131 7.46 24.53 -14.18
C LEU A 131 8.75 24.95 -14.90
N LYS A 132 9.37 26.02 -14.43
CA LYS A 132 10.72 26.41 -14.85
C LYS A 132 11.79 25.63 -14.07
N PRO A 133 13.01 25.47 -14.58
CA PRO A 133 14.10 24.79 -13.86
C PRO A 133 14.41 25.39 -12.48
N GLU A 134 14.15 26.69 -12.29
CA GLU A 134 14.36 27.41 -11.02
C GLU A 134 13.22 27.15 -10.02
N GLU A 135 12.11 26.58 -10.49
CA GLU A 135 10.92 26.28 -9.69
C GLU A 135 10.91 24.83 -9.22
N LEU A 136 11.92 24.03 -9.56
CA LEU A 136 11.99 22.66 -9.07
C LEU A 136 12.07 22.62 -7.53
N PRO A 137 11.49 21.59 -6.89
CA PRO A 137 11.45 21.48 -5.43
C PRO A 137 12.85 21.43 -4.77
N SER A 138 13.90 21.07 -5.53
CA SER A 138 15.30 21.17 -5.07
C SER A 138 15.78 22.61 -4.85
N LYS A 139 15.15 23.59 -5.51
CA LYS A 139 15.49 25.02 -5.44
C LYS A 139 14.41 25.86 -4.75
N LYS A 140 13.14 25.42 -4.81
CA LYS A 140 12.00 26.07 -4.15
C LYS A 140 11.19 25.03 -3.36
N PRO A 141 11.58 24.74 -2.10
CA PRO A 141 10.89 23.75 -1.27
C PRO A 141 9.44 24.13 -0.98
N ASP A 142 9.10 25.43 -1.01
CA ASP A 142 7.73 25.94 -0.82
C ASP A 142 6.72 25.40 -1.83
N MET A 143 7.18 24.84 -2.97
CA MET A 143 6.30 24.22 -3.95
C MET A 143 5.95 22.76 -3.64
N ILE A 144 6.67 22.10 -2.72
CA ILE A 144 6.42 20.69 -2.36
C ILE A 144 4.94 20.47 -1.97
N PRO A 145 4.30 21.33 -1.14
CA PRO A 145 2.87 21.25 -0.86
C PRO A 145 1.96 21.15 -2.08
N MET A 146 2.25 21.93 -3.14
CA MET A 146 1.47 21.95 -4.38
C MET A 146 1.69 20.66 -5.18
N LEU A 147 2.95 20.24 -5.32
CA LEU A 147 3.31 19.01 -6.02
C LEU A 147 2.69 17.77 -5.40
N VAL A 148 2.64 17.72 -4.06
CA VAL A 148 1.97 16.63 -3.34
C VAL A 148 0.47 16.61 -3.62
N GLU A 149 -0.20 17.76 -3.71
CA GLU A 149 -1.62 17.78 -4.06
C GLU A 149 -1.88 17.35 -5.51
N GLU A 150 -1.05 17.78 -6.45
CA GLU A 150 -1.16 17.34 -7.85
C GLU A 150 -0.90 15.83 -7.98
N ALA A 151 0.10 15.29 -7.28
CA ALA A 151 0.33 13.85 -7.24
C ALA A 151 -0.84 13.09 -6.60
N ALA A 152 -1.37 13.58 -5.47
CA ALA A 152 -2.53 12.99 -4.81
C ALA A 152 -3.77 12.99 -5.73
N ARG A 153 -3.98 14.07 -6.50
CA ARG A 153 -5.04 14.17 -7.49
C ARG A 153 -4.87 13.14 -8.61
N GLY A 154 -3.67 13.05 -9.19
CA GLY A 154 -3.37 12.08 -10.25
C GLY A 154 -3.57 10.63 -9.79
N ILE A 155 -3.20 10.30 -8.54
CA ILE A 155 -3.46 8.98 -7.94
C ILE A 155 -4.96 8.68 -7.90
N ILE A 156 -5.78 9.64 -7.46
CA ILE A 156 -7.24 9.48 -7.37
C ILE A 156 -7.86 9.34 -8.76
N GLU A 157 -7.44 10.16 -9.73
CA GLU A 157 -7.94 10.12 -11.10
C GLU A 157 -7.65 8.76 -11.78
N GLU A 158 -6.41 8.27 -11.65
CA GLU A 158 -6.05 6.94 -12.15
C GLU A 158 -6.84 5.84 -11.41
N GLY A 159 -7.00 5.96 -10.10
CA GLY A 159 -7.81 5.07 -9.29
C GLY A 159 -9.25 4.95 -9.79
N LYS A 160 -9.88 6.08 -10.14
CA LYS A 160 -11.21 6.10 -10.74
C LYS A 160 -11.23 5.38 -12.09
N TYR A 161 -10.22 5.63 -12.93
CA TYR A 161 -10.12 5.02 -14.25
C TYR A 161 -10.04 3.48 -14.18
N ILE A 162 -9.30 2.93 -13.21
CA ILE A 162 -9.14 1.47 -13.03
C ILE A 162 -10.15 0.84 -12.06
N GLY A 163 -11.12 1.60 -11.56
CA GLY A 163 -12.14 1.11 -10.62
C GLY A 163 -11.61 0.78 -9.21
N LYS A 164 -10.54 1.44 -8.77
CA LYS A 164 -9.90 1.31 -7.45
C LYS A 164 -9.89 2.63 -6.67
N GLU A 165 -11.01 3.35 -6.71
CA GLU A 165 -11.14 4.70 -6.16
C GLU A 165 -10.78 4.76 -4.67
N ARG A 166 -11.29 3.86 -3.83
CA ARG A 166 -11.03 3.86 -2.38
C ARG A 166 -9.58 3.57 -2.04
N GLN A 167 -8.95 2.65 -2.77
CA GLN A 167 -7.51 2.40 -2.61
C GLN A 167 -6.70 3.64 -2.98
N ALA A 168 -7.06 4.31 -4.08
CA ALA A 168 -6.39 5.53 -4.51
C ALA A 168 -6.61 6.70 -3.54
N GLU A 169 -7.82 6.87 -3.01
CA GLU A 169 -8.11 7.83 -1.95
C GLU A 169 -7.25 7.58 -0.71
N LYS A 170 -7.11 6.31 -0.29
CA LYS A 170 -6.27 5.97 0.85
C LYS A 170 -4.79 6.29 0.60
N LEU A 171 -4.28 5.97 -0.59
CA LEU A 171 -2.90 6.30 -0.98
C LEU A 171 -2.67 7.82 -1.04
N ALA A 172 -3.60 8.56 -1.62
CA ALA A 172 -3.56 10.02 -1.68
C ALA A 172 -3.61 10.64 -0.27
N GLN A 173 -4.41 10.10 0.64
CA GLN A 173 -4.43 10.52 2.04
C GLN A 173 -3.06 10.28 2.71
N ILE A 174 -2.49 9.09 2.58
CA ILE A 174 -1.16 8.78 3.13
C ILE A 174 -0.11 9.76 2.60
N LEU A 175 -0.14 10.06 1.30
CA LEU A 175 0.78 11.03 0.69
C LEU A 175 0.62 12.43 1.29
N ARG A 176 -0.63 12.90 1.47
CA ARG A 176 -0.94 14.19 2.13
C ARG A 176 -0.55 14.22 3.60
N GLU A 177 -0.63 13.10 4.32
CA GLU A 177 -0.17 13.04 5.71
C GLU A 177 1.35 13.18 5.81
N GLN A 178 2.10 12.66 4.83
CA GLN A 178 3.55 12.83 4.77
C GLN A 178 3.97 14.26 4.39
N LYS A 179 3.15 14.97 3.60
CA LYS A 179 3.33 16.40 3.28
C LYS A 179 3.58 17.24 4.54
N ASN A 180 2.87 16.94 5.62
CA ASN A 180 2.88 17.73 6.86
C ASN A 180 3.99 17.31 7.84
N LYS A 181 4.65 16.17 7.60
CA LYS A 181 5.67 15.63 8.52
C LYS A 181 7.09 16.13 8.23
N GLY A 182 7.29 16.74 7.05
CA GLY A 182 8.62 17.11 6.55
C GLY A 182 9.51 15.89 6.28
N ILE A 183 10.61 16.08 5.56
CA ILE A 183 11.68 15.07 5.52
C ILE A 183 12.50 15.31 6.78
N LYS A 184 12.36 14.43 7.78
CA LYS A 184 13.36 14.35 8.84
C LYS A 184 14.57 13.61 8.26
N GLU A 185 15.69 14.33 8.15
CA GLU A 185 17.01 13.74 7.85
C GLU A 185 17.45 12.78 8.96
#